data_AF-L7E4U9-F1
#
_entry.id   AF-L7E4U9-F1
#
_cell.length_a   1.000
_cell.length_b   1.000
_cell.length_c   1.000
_cell.angle_alpha   90.00
_cell.angle_beta   90.00
_cell.angle_gamma   90.00
#
_symmetry.space_group_name_H-M   'P 1'
#
loop_
_entity.id
_entity.type
_entity.pdbx_description
1 polymer ?
#
loop_
_entity_poly.entity_id
_entity_poly.type
_entity_poly.pdbx_seq_one_letter_code
_entity_poly.pdbx_strand_id
1 'polypeptide(L)'
;MTSADDLFKQSFDNIQRLGLKEIPFTESPIDLNSDTLDRVFTGRQKELGRVFNLFQSRERRRILVSGRLGIGKSAFLLEVLSVMRRNRPQMLTTYISLPAGLDIATTALIALARAMPNDDWAQRQLHQMGIPTAKVLKERGAEVGANAILTGKLTEKDLPITKFQ
;
A
#
# COMPACT_ATOMS: atom_id res chain seq x y z
N MET A 1 45.48 -2.79 -13.87
CA MET A 1 44.66 -3.64 -12.98
C MET A 1 43.71 -2.72 -12.24
N THR A 2 42.40 -2.94 -12.34
CA THR A 2 41.40 -2.15 -11.60
C THR A 2 41.42 -2.60 -10.14
N SER A 3 41.65 -1.69 -9.21
CA SER A 3 41.68 -2.03 -7.78
C SER A 3 40.26 -2.18 -7.21
N ALA A 4 40.14 -2.79 -6.03
CA ALA A 4 38.86 -2.89 -5.32
C ALA A 4 38.27 -1.48 -5.02
N ASP A 5 39.13 -0.51 -4.72
CA ASP A 5 38.72 0.88 -4.47
C ASP A 5 38.16 1.56 -5.73
N ASP A 6 38.73 1.25 -6.90
CA ASP A 6 38.25 1.77 -8.18
C ASP A 6 36.86 1.21 -8.53
N LEU A 7 36.63 -0.08 -8.25
CA LEU A 7 35.32 -0.72 -8.42
C LEU A 7 34.26 -0.14 -7.47
N PHE A 8 34.65 0.13 -6.22
CA PHE A 8 33.74 0.75 -5.24
C PHE A 8 33.32 2.16 -5.69
N LYS A 9 34.29 2.99 -6.13
CA LYS A 9 33.99 4.33 -6.67
C LYS A 9 33.09 4.27 -7.90
N GLN A 10 33.37 3.37 -8.85
CA GLN A 10 32.52 3.16 -10.02
C GLN A 10 31.09 2.75 -9.65
N SER A 11 30.91 1.96 -8.59
CA SER A 11 29.57 1.55 -8.14
C SER A 11 28.73 2.75 -7.66
N PHE A 12 29.37 3.71 -6.99
CA PHE A 12 28.71 4.93 -6.52
C PHE A 12 28.33 5.85 -7.70
N ASP A 13 29.24 5.98 -8.67
CA ASP A 13 28.99 6.75 -9.90
C ASP A 13 27.83 6.18 -10.72
N ASN A 14 27.68 4.85 -10.77
CA ASN A 14 26.58 4.20 -11.48
C ASN A 14 25.21 4.55 -10.86
N ILE A 15 25.13 4.61 -9.53
CA ILE A 15 23.90 4.98 -8.80
C ILE A 15 23.58 6.46 -9.03
N GLN A 16 24.59 7.34 -8.97
CA GLN A 16 24.41 8.77 -9.24
C GLN A 16 23.96 9.06 -10.68
N ARG A 17 24.45 8.30 -11.68
CA ARG A 17 24.00 8.43 -13.08
C ARG A 17 22.53 8.12 -13.28
N LEU A 18 21.95 7.28 -12.42
CA LEU A 18 20.50 7.02 -12.38
C LEU A 18 19.74 8.08 -11.57
N GLY A 19 20.41 9.14 -11.12
CA GLY A 19 19.83 10.19 -10.28
C GLY A 19 19.43 9.71 -8.89
N LEU A 20 20.09 8.66 -8.38
CA LEU A 20 19.83 8.05 -7.09
C LEU A 20 20.93 8.44 -6.09
N LYS A 21 20.56 8.61 -4.82
CA LYS A 21 21.52 8.87 -3.72
C LYS A 21 21.91 7.61 -2.96
N GLU A 22 21.08 6.58 -3.02
CA GLU A 22 21.24 5.32 -2.31
C GLU A 22 20.59 4.17 -3.11
N ILE A 23 20.87 2.93 -2.72
CA ILE A 23 20.25 1.75 -3.34
C ILE A 23 18.78 1.71 -2.89
N PRO A 24 17.80 1.78 -3.82
CA PRO A 24 16.39 1.92 -3.49
C PRO A 24 15.71 0.64 -2.94
N PHE A 25 16.48 -0.41 -2.64
CA PHE A 25 15.97 -1.78 -2.43
C PHE A 25 16.43 -2.43 -1.13
N THR A 26 16.70 -1.64 -0.09
CA THR A 26 17.31 -2.18 1.13
C THR A 26 16.34 -2.99 1.98
N GLU A 27 15.04 -2.63 2.11
CA GLU A 27 14.12 -3.43 2.95
C GLU A 27 12.66 -3.49 2.46
N SER A 28 12.14 -2.42 1.88
CA SER A 28 10.81 -2.44 1.26
C SER A 28 10.65 -1.24 0.32
N PRO A 29 10.17 -1.44 -0.92
CA PRO A 29 10.03 -0.34 -1.88
C PRO A 29 8.83 0.59 -1.59
N ILE A 30 8.27 0.55 -0.37
CA ILE A 30 7.09 1.33 0.02
C ILE A 30 7.37 2.83 -0.09
N ASP A 31 8.64 3.25 0.06
CA ASP A 31 9.07 4.64 -0.01
C ASP A 31 9.62 5.05 -1.38
N LEU A 32 9.48 4.19 -2.40
CA LEU A 32 9.85 4.59 -3.76
C LEU A 32 8.81 5.55 -4.33
N ASN A 33 9.13 6.84 -4.28
CA ASN A 33 8.46 7.86 -5.08
C ASN A 33 8.40 7.42 -6.55
N SER A 34 7.33 7.80 -7.26
CA SER A 34 7.10 7.45 -8.68
C SER A 34 8.33 7.73 -9.53
N ASP A 35 8.98 8.87 -9.30
CA ASP A 35 10.14 9.34 -10.07
C ASP A 35 11.37 8.45 -9.88
N THR A 36 11.54 7.87 -8.69
CA THR A 36 12.62 6.93 -8.40
C THR A 36 12.33 5.58 -9.06
N LEU A 37 11.07 5.16 -9.07
CA LEU A 37 10.65 3.92 -9.69
C LEU A 37 10.81 3.95 -11.21
N ASP A 38 10.43 5.05 -11.85
CA ASP A 38 10.59 5.27 -13.30
C ASP A 38 12.06 5.20 -13.75
N ARG A 39 13.00 5.63 -12.89
CA ARG A 39 14.44 5.61 -13.19
C ARG A 39 15.07 4.23 -13.08
N VAL A 40 14.53 3.36 -12.23
CA VAL A 40 15.13 2.06 -11.91
C VAL A 40 14.43 0.92 -12.67
N PHE A 41 13.15 1.09 -12.98
CA PHE A 41 12.35 0.09 -13.67
C PHE A 41 12.59 0.13 -15.19
N THR A 42 13.51 -0.70 -15.67
CA THR A 42 13.88 -0.76 -17.10
C THR A 42 13.68 -2.17 -17.69
N GLY A 43 13.41 -2.23 -18.99
CA GLY A 43 13.48 -3.46 -19.80
C GLY A 43 12.40 -4.53 -19.58
N ARG A 44 11.22 -4.18 -19.02
CA ARG A 44 10.13 -5.13 -18.71
C ARG A 44 8.82 -4.90 -19.44
N GLN A 45 8.89 -4.27 -20.61
CA GLN A 45 7.71 -3.89 -21.39
C GLN A 45 6.90 -5.11 -21.82
N LYS A 46 7.55 -6.25 -22.11
CA LYS A 46 6.88 -7.50 -22.50
C LYS A 46 6.06 -8.08 -21.34
N GLU A 47 6.63 -8.12 -20.15
CA GLU A 47 5.98 -8.60 -18.93
C GLU A 47 4.81 -7.69 -18.52
N LEU A 48 5.01 -6.37 -18.59
CA LEU A 48 3.94 -5.40 -18.36
C LEU A 48 2.78 -5.60 -19.34
N GLY A 49 3.06 -5.75 -20.64
CA GLY A 49 2.03 -6.01 -21.64
C GLY A 49 1.20 -7.25 -21.33
N ARG A 50 1.84 -8.35 -20.91
CA ARG A 50 1.12 -9.57 -20.49
C ARG A 50 0.21 -9.32 -19.30
N VAL A 51 0.69 -8.60 -18.28
CA VAL A 51 -0.09 -8.30 -17.07
C VAL A 51 -1.25 -7.36 -17.37
N PHE A 52 -1.04 -6.28 -18.14
CA PHE A 52 -2.10 -5.33 -18.46
C PHE A 52 -3.21 -5.94 -19.31
N ASN A 53 -2.90 -6.89 -20.19
CA ASN A 53 -3.90 -7.63 -20.95
C ASN A 53 -4.84 -8.44 -20.03
N LEU A 54 -4.35 -8.95 -18.89
CA LEU A 54 -5.18 -9.67 -17.92
C LEU A 54 -6.22 -8.75 -17.25
N PHE A 55 -5.96 -7.44 -17.16
CA PHE A 55 -6.89 -6.46 -16.59
C PHE A 55 -7.93 -5.93 -17.58
N GLN A 56 -7.94 -6.39 -18.84
CA GLN A 56 -8.94 -5.98 -19.82
C GLN A 56 -10.29 -6.70 -19.66
N SER A 57 -10.31 -7.87 -19.01
CA SER A 57 -11.55 -8.58 -18.70
C SER A 57 -12.23 -8.05 -17.42
N ARG A 58 -13.56 -8.19 -17.32
CA ARG A 58 -14.32 -7.92 -16.07
C ARG A 58 -14.17 -9.03 -15.01
N GLU A 59 -13.45 -10.10 -15.32
CA GLU A 59 -13.26 -11.22 -14.41
C GLU A 59 -12.26 -10.88 -13.29
N ARG A 60 -12.53 -11.41 -12.11
CA ARG A 60 -11.62 -11.29 -10.96
C ARG A 60 -10.43 -12.23 -11.18
N ARG A 61 -9.28 -11.68 -11.54
CA ARG A 61 -8.05 -12.46 -11.76
C ARG A 61 -7.08 -12.32 -10.59
N ARG A 62 -6.44 -13.44 -10.24
CA ARG A 62 -5.30 -13.48 -9.30
C ARG A 62 -4.04 -13.68 -10.13
N ILE A 63 -3.06 -12.82 -9.96
CA ILE A 63 -1.81 -12.84 -10.73
C ILE A 63 -0.67 -13.15 -9.76
N LEU A 64 0.06 -14.23 -10.02
CA LEU A 64 1.28 -14.58 -9.28
C LEU A 64 2.49 -14.07 -10.06
N VAL A 65 3.31 -13.23 -9.42
CA VAL A 65 4.59 -12.77 -9.96
C VAL A 65 5.72 -13.50 -9.24
N SER A 66 6.39 -14.41 -9.95
CA SER A 66 7.47 -15.24 -9.41
C SER A 66 8.81 -14.95 -10.10
N GLY A 67 9.91 -15.21 -9.39
CA GLY A 67 11.26 -15.04 -9.92
C GLY A 67 12.32 -15.03 -8.82
N ARG A 68 13.60 -15.01 -9.23
CA ARG A 68 14.76 -15.02 -8.32
C ARG A 68 14.72 -13.87 -7.29
N LEU A 69 15.39 -14.06 -6.16
CA LEU A 69 15.60 -13.00 -5.17
C LEU A 69 16.29 -11.80 -5.84
N GLY A 70 15.94 -10.58 -5.45
CA GLY A 70 16.58 -9.36 -5.97
C GLY A 70 16.22 -8.96 -7.40
N ILE A 71 15.45 -9.78 -8.14
CA ILE A 71 15.08 -9.48 -9.53
C ILE A 71 14.04 -8.34 -9.68
N GLY A 72 13.78 -7.53 -8.65
CA GLY A 72 12.87 -6.38 -8.78
C GLY A 72 11.37 -6.70 -8.91
N LYS A 73 10.90 -7.83 -8.33
CA LYS A 73 9.46 -8.20 -8.36
C LYS A 73 8.57 -7.15 -7.69
N SER A 74 9.00 -6.62 -6.55
CA SER A 74 8.23 -5.62 -5.82
C SER A 74 8.15 -4.29 -6.58
N ALA A 75 9.25 -3.85 -7.21
CA ALA A 75 9.25 -2.70 -8.12
C ALA A 75 8.31 -2.93 -9.32
N PHE A 76 8.30 -4.14 -9.89
CA PHE A 76 7.37 -4.51 -10.95
C PHE A 76 5.91 -4.39 -10.52
N LEU A 77 5.55 -4.88 -9.33
CA LEU A 77 4.19 -4.77 -8.81
C LEU A 77 3.78 -3.32 -8.57
N LEU A 78 4.68 -2.50 -8.01
CA LEU A 78 4.44 -1.08 -7.79
C LEU A 78 4.24 -0.32 -9.11
N GLU A 79 5.02 -0.64 -10.16
CA GLU A 79 4.81 -0.04 -11.49
C GLU A 79 3.45 -0.39 -12.05
N VAL A 80 3.05 -1.66 -11.97
CA VAL A 80 1.72 -2.11 -12.39
C VAL A 80 0.64 -1.32 -11.65
N LEU A 81 0.73 -1.22 -10.32
CA LEU A 81 -0.25 -0.48 -9.51
C LEU A 81 -0.27 1.01 -9.85
N SER A 82 0.90 1.62 -10.08
CA SER A 82 1.05 3.03 -10.47
C SER A 82 0.36 3.32 -11.81
N VAL A 83 0.61 2.49 -12.84
CA VAL A 83 -0.04 2.60 -14.15
C VAL A 83 -1.55 2.40 -14.03
N MET A 84 -2.00 1.41 -13.25
CA MET A 84 -3.42 1.15 -13.03
C MET A 84 -4.12 2.33 -12.36
N ARG A 85 -3.49 2.96 -11.36
CA ARG A 85 -4.02 4.15 -10.69
C ARG A 85 -4.19 5.33 -11.64
N ARG A 86 -3.20 5.58 -12.51
CA ARG A 86 -3.23 6.68 -13.49
C ARG A 86 -4.29 6.47 -14.57
N ASN A 87 -4.43 5.24 -15.07
CA ASN A 87 -5.29 4.95 -16.22
C ASN A 87 -6.70 4.49 -15.84
N ARG A 88 -6.93 4.07 -14.60
CA ARG A 88 -8.24 3.64 -14.08
C ARG A 88 -8.53 4.32 -12.73
N PRO A 89 -8.82 5.63 -12.72
CA PRO A 89 -8.98 6.41 -11.48
C PRO A 89 -10.14 5.94 -10.60
N GLN A 90 -11.13 5.23 -11.16
CA GLN A 90 -12.23 4.63 -10.41
C GLN A 90 -11.82 3.33 -9.68
N MET A 91 -10.61 2.81 -9.93
CA MET A 91 -10.09 1.59 -9.31
C MET A 91 -9.22 1.94 -8.10
N LEU A 92 -9.58 1.40 -6.95
CA LEU A 92 -8.74 1.46 -5.76
C LEU A 92 -7.53 0.53 -5.92
N THR A 93 -6.32 1.07 -5.77
CA THR A 93 -5.06 0.32 -5.87
C THR A 93 -4.28 0.45 -4.56
N THR A 94 -3.99 -0.68 -3.94
CA THR A 94 -3.27 -0.76 -2.65
C THR A 94 -2.17 -1.81 -2.70
N TYR A 95 -1.19 -1.68 -1.81
CA TYR A 95 -0.05 -2.58 -1.67
C TYR A 95 0.17 -2.86 -0.18
N ILE A 96 0.46 -4.12 0.14
CA ILE A 96 0.84 -4.53 1.49
C ILE A 96 1.77 -5.74 1.42
N SER A 97 2.75 -5.78 2.31
CA SER A 97 3.55 -6.99 2.55
C SER A 97 2.80 -7.91 3.50
N LEU A 98 2.81 -9.21 3.23
CA LEU A 98 2.22 -10.22 4.13
C LEU A 98 2.99 -10.25 5.46
N PRO A 99 2.39 -9.82 6.59
CA PRO A 99 3.06 -9.84 7.87
C PRO A 99 3.20 -11.27 8.38
N ALA A 100 4.19 -11.51 9.25
CA ALA A 100 4.29 -12.78 9.96
C ALA A 100 3.05 -12.99 10.85
N GLY A 101 2.46 -14.19 10.78
CA GLY A 101 1.31 -14.57 11.63
C GLY A 101 -0.06 -14.07 11.16
N LEU A 102 -0.15 -13.33 10.05
CA LEU A 102 -1.43 -12.95 9.44
C LEU A 102 -1.70 -13.77 8.18
N ASP A 103 -2.97 -14.11 7.94
CA ASP A 103 -3.39 -14.74 6.70
C ASP A 103 -3.55 -13.70 5.56
N ILE A 104 -3.63 -14.21 4.33
CA ILE A 104 -3.73 -13.37 3.11
C ILE A 104 -5.02 -12.56 3.08
N ALA A 105 -6.14 -13.11 3.54
CA ALA A 105 -7.45 -12.44 3.49
C ALA A 105 -7.49 -11.27 4.47
N THR A 106 -7.04 -11.48 5.71
CA THR A 106 -6.92 -10.42 6.72
C THR A 106 -5.94 -9.34 6.26
N THR A 107 -4.80 -9.74 5.70
CA THR A 107 -3.81 -8.80 5.14
C THR A 107 -4.40 -7.95 4.01
N ALA A 108 -5.16 -8.56 3.10
CA ALA A 108 -5.82 -7.84 2.01
C ALA A 108 -6.90 -6.88 2.53
N LEU A 109 -7.66 -7.28 3.55
CA LEU A 109 -8.67 -6.44 4.19
C LEU A 109 -8.04 -5.21 4.85
N ILE A 110 -6.92 -5.38 5.56
CA ILE A 110 -6.15 -4.27 6.15
C ILE A 110 -5.70 -3.29 5.07
N ALA A 111 -5.12 -3.79 3.97
CA ALA A 111 -4.64 -2.96 2.87
C ALA A 111 -5.76 -2.17 2.19
N LEU A 112 -6.93 -2.80 2.01
CA LEU A 112 -8.10 -2.15 1.45
C LEU A 112 -8.62 -1.06 2.38
N ALA A 113 -8.76 -1.37 3.67
CA ALA A 113 -9.29 -0.44 4.63
C ALA A 113 -8.39 0.78 4.85
N ARG A 114 -7.06 0.60 4.83
CA ARG A 114 -6.09 1.70 4.84
C ARG A 114 -6.22 2.62 3.63
N ALA A 115 -6.56 2.06 2.47
CA ALA A 115 -6.76 2.83 1.24
C ALA A 115 -8.13 3.54 1.19
N MET A 116 -9.00 3.33 2.19
CA MET A 116 -10.33 3.96 2.31
C MET A 116 -10.44 4.80 3.60
N PRO A 117 -9.67 5.89 3.75
CA PRO A 117 -9.61 6.69 4.98
C PRO A 117 -10.91 7.44 5.32
N ASN A 118 -11.81 7.60 4.35
CA ASN A 118 -13.08 8.29 4.50
C ASN A 118 -14.27 7.36 4.68
N ASP A 119 -14.04 6.04 4.66
CA ASP A 119 -15.09 5.04 4.82
C ASP A 119 -15.16 4.59 6.29
N ASP A 120 -16.27 4.91 6.96
CA ASP A 120 -16.45 4.62 8.38
C ASP A 120 -16.42 3.12 8.69
N TRP A 121 -16.94 2.28 7.78
CA TRP A 121 -16.92 0.84 7.97
C TRP A 121 -15.49 0.30 7.89
N ALA A 122 -14.72 0.74 6.90
CA ALA A 122 -13.32 0.40 6.75
C ALA A 122 -12.48 0.82 7.97
N GLN A 123 -12.67 2.06 8.46
CA GLN A 123 -11.95 2.54 9.63
C GLN A 123 -12.33 1.73 10.89
N ARG A 124 -13.61 1.38 11.07
CA ARG A 124 -14.03 0.52 12.20
C ARG A 124 -13.38 -0.86 12.17
N GLN A 125 -13.23 -1.48 10.99
CA GLN A 125 -12.54 -2.76 10.86
C GLN A 125 -11.08 -2.67 11.33
N LEU A 126 -10.36 -1.61 10.93
CA LEU A 126 -8.99 -1.38 11.39
C LEU A 126 -8.92 -1.20 12.92
N HIS A 127 -9.84 -0.43 13.49
CA HIS A 127 -9.89 -0.19 14.93
C HIS A 127 -10.19 -1.45 15.73
N GLN A 128 -11.14 -2.28 15.28
CA GLN A 128 -11.45 -3.57 15.89
C GLN A 128 -10.23 -4.51 15.88
N MET A 129 -9.37 -4.38 14.87
CA MET A 129 -8.10 -5.10 14.78
C MET A 129 -6.98 -4.43 15.59
N GLY A 130 -7.21 -3.33 16.30
CA GLY A 130 -6.16 -2.60 17.03
C GLY A 130 -5.14 -1.89 16.12
N ILE A 131 -5.47 -1.69 14.84
CA ILE A 131 -4.61 -1.01 13.86
C ILE A 131 -4.94 0.48 13.88
N PRO A 132 -3.93 1.38 13.91
CA PRO A 132 -4.16 2.82 13.86
C PRO A 132 -5.02 3.23 12.66
N THR A 133 -6.04 4.04 12.93
CA THR A 133 -6.98 4.57 11.93
C THR A 133 -6.57 5.96 11.47
N ALA A 134 -6.94 6.33 10.24
CA ALA A 134 -6.63 7.66 9.68
C ALA A 134 -7.43 8.80 10.34
N LYS A 135 -8.54 8.45 10.99
CA LYS A 135 -9.38 9.37 11.78
C LYS A 135 -9.60 8.78 13.17
N VAL A 136 -9.66 9.65 14.19
CA VAL A 136 -10.16 9.26 15.51
C VAL A 136 -11.62 8.83 15.32
N LEU A 137 -11.89 7.55 15.53
CA LEU A 137 -13.25 7.05 15.45
C LEU A 137 -13.99 7.49 16.70
N LYS A 138 -15.09 8.21 16.48
CA LYS A 138 -15.98 8.65 17.55
C LYS A 138 -17.23 7.79 17.53
N GLU A 139 -17.55 7.18 18.67
CA GLU A 139 -18.86 6.60 18.87
C GLU A 139 -19.88 7.73 19.03
N ARG A 140 -20.89 7.73 18.16
CA ARG A 140 -22.07 8.60 18.28
C ARG A 140 -23.20 7.77 18.85
N GLY A 141 -23.48 7.98 20.14
CA GLY A 141 -24.70 7.49 20.77
C GLY A 141 -25.84 8.47 20.56
N ALA A 142 -27.01 7.98 20.15
CA ALA A 142 -28.26 8.73 20.20
C ALA A 142 -29.18 8.05 21.21
N GLU A 143 -29.32 8.64 22.40
CA GLU A 143 -30.34 8.24 23.36
C GLU A 143 -31.62 9.02 23.06
N VAL A 144 -32.67 8.32 22.63
CA VAL A 144 -34.01 8.90 22.46
C VAL A 144 -34.78 8.63 23.75
N GLY A 145 -34.84 9.63 24.64
CA GLY A 145 -35.64 9.58 25.86
C GLY A 145 -37.11 9.88 25.58
N ALA A 146 -38.02 8.98 25.98
CA ALA A 146 -39.46 9.07 25.75
C ALA A 146 -40.21 9.94 26.79
N ASN A 147 -39.58 11.00 27.32
CA ASN A 147 -40.26 11.95 28.20
C ASN A 147 -40.21 13.36 27.61
N ALA A 148 -41.40 13.95 27.51
CA ALA A 148 -41.77 15.26 26.99
C ALA A 148 -40.65 16.32 27.05
N ILE A 149 -40.48 17.02 25.90
CA ILE A 149 -39.48 18.06 25.56
C ILE A 149 -38.24 17.48 24.86
N LEU A 150 -38.28 17.48 23.52
CA LEU A 150 -37.17 17.15 22.62
C LEU A 150 -35.89 17.91 23.01
N THR A 151 -35.02 17.26 23.79
CA THR A 151 -33.65 17.68 24.04
C THR A 151 -32.74 16.57 23.55
N GLY A 152 -32.27 16.69 22.30
CA GLY A 152 -31.27 15.77 21.75
C GLY A 152 -29.90 16.06 22.37
N LYS A 153 -29.42 15.19 23.26
CA LYS A 153 -28.01 15.18 23.68
C LYS A 153 -27.21 14.37 22.66
N LEU A 154 -26.50 15.05 21.77
CA LEU A 154 -25.41 14.44 21.01
C LEU A 154 -24.24 14.23 21.95
N THR A 155 -23.93 12.98 22.30
CA THR A 155 -22.70 12.65 23.01
C THR A 155 -21.72 12.05 22.01
N GLU A 156 -20.60 12.76 21.80
CA GLU A 156 -19.44 12.24 21.08
C GLU A 156 -18.49 11.65 22.12
N LYS A 157 -18.24 10.35 22.06
CA LYS A 157 -17.18 9.71 22.86
C LYS A 157 -16.12 9.17 21.92
N ASP A 158 -14.86 9.49 22.23
CA ASP A 158 -13.72 8.89 21.55
C ASP A 158 -13.70 7.39 21.89
N LEU A 159 -13.61 6.54 20.87
CA LEU A 159 -13.49 5.10 21.08
C LEU A 159 -12.15 4.80 21.76
N PRO A 160 -12.14 4.00 22.85
CA PRO A 160 -10.90 3.61 23.49
C PRO A 160 -10.09 2.74 22.53
N ILE A 161 -8.81 3.07 22.39
CA ILE A 161 -7.84 2.32 21.59
C ILE A 161 -7.76 0.90 22.14
N THR A 162 -8.25 -0.08 21.39
CA THR A 162 -8.05 -1.50 21.67
C THR A 162 -6.57 -1.83 21.47
N LYS A 163 -5.82 -2.02 22.56
CA LYS A 163 -4.44 -2.48 22.51
C LYS A 163 -4.41 -3.94 22.05
N PHE A 164 -3.52 -4.24 21.10
CA PHE A 164 -3.15 -5.60 20.74
C PHE A 164 -2.66 -6.37 21.98
N GLN A 165 -3.18 -7.57 22.22
CA GLN A 165 -2.54 -8.61 23.02
C GLN A 165 -1.94 -9.65 22.08
#